data_AF-A0AAV1JG72-F1
#
_entry.id   AF-A0AAV1JG72-F1
#
_cell.length_a   1.000
_cell.length_b   1.000
_cell.length_c   1.000
_cell.angle_alpha   90.00
_cell.angle_beta   90.00
_cell.angle_gamma   90.00
#
_symmetry.space_group_name_H-M   'P 1'
#
loop_
_entity.id
_entity.type
_entity.pdbx_description
1 polymer ?
#
loop_
_entity_poly.entity_id
_entity_poly.type
_entity_poly.pdbx_seq_one_letter_code
_entity_poly.pdbx_strand_id
1 'polypeptide(L)'
;MKCVIKFLLLITLFITVASEDFQDNPEDEKAFQEFYDQYDDDKEEKKPIVYDLKKSKELFTKYIKDFNKKYDTYEDYKTHYKNFVENLKYINSVNSGGRSFSTDINLFSDMKAEDIGGSNERK
;
A
#
# COMPACT_ATOMS: atom_id res chain seq x y z
N MET A 1 -63.97 -9.00 19.80
CA MET A 1 -62.67 -9.23 20.45
C MET A 1 -61.69 -10.10 19.64
N LYS A 2 -61.89 -10.32 18.32
CA LYS A 2 -60.95 -11.09 17.46
C LYS A 2 -60.05 -10.21 16.56
N CYS A 3 -60.42 -8.95 16.27
CA CYS A 3 -59.59 -8.02 15.50
C CYS A 3 -58.42 -7.43 16.30
N VAL A 4 -58.59 -7.19 17.60
CA VAL A 4 -57.54 -6.59 18.46
C VAL A 4 -56.38 -7.56 18.68
N ILE A 5 -56.67 -8.87 18.74
CA ILE A 5 -55.69 -9.95 18.92
C ILE A 5 -54.80 -10.11 17.67
N LYS A 6 -55.35 -9.94 16.45
CA LYS A 6 -54.57 -9.98 15.21
C LYS A 6 -53.63 -8.78 15.07
N PHE A 7 -54.02 -7.62 15.59
CA PHE A 7 -53.18 -6.42 15.60
C PHE A 7 -52.01 -6.55 16.59
N LEU A 8 -52.26 -7.16 17.76
CA LEU A 8 -51.21 -7.44 18.75
C LEU A 8 -50.18 -8.46 18.27
N LEU A 9 -50.58 -9.51 17.54
CA LEU A 9 -49.66 -10.50 16.98
C LEU A 9 -48.74 -9.96 15.85
N LEU A 10 -49.19 -8.94 15.11
CA LEU A 10 -48.37 -8.29 14.08
C LEU A 10 -47.35 -7.31 14.67
N ILE A 11 -47.68 -6.65 15.79
CA ILE A 11 -46.76 -5.75 16.49
C ILE A 11 -45.61 -6.54 17.13
N THR A 12 -45.87 -7.73 17.68
CA THR A 12 -44.81 -8.59 18.24
C THR A 12 -43.84 -9.12 17.18
N LEU A 13 -44.30 -9.32 15.94
CA LEU A 13 -43.44 -9.76 14.83
C LEU A 13 -42.49 -8.64 14.36
N PHE A 14 -42.94 -7.38 14.42
CA PHE A 14 -42.10 -6.22 14.10
C PHE A 14 -41.03 -5.93 15.16
N ILE A 15 -41.33 -6.16 16.44
CA ILE A 15 -40.35 -5.98 17.53
C ILE A 15 -39.21 -7.00 17.41
N THR A 16 -39.49 -8.26 17.03
CA THR A 16 -38.43 -9.26 16.79
C THR A 16 -37.55 -8.96 15.58
N VAL A 17 -38.08 -8.27 14.56
CA VAL A 17 -37.29 -7.90 13.36
C VAL A 17 -36.47 -6.62 13.59
N ALA A 18 -36.91 -5.74 14.48
CA ALA A 18 -36.20 -4.50 14.82
C ALA A 18 -35.07 -4.70 15.84
N SER A 19 -35.00 -5.85 16.51
CA SER A 19 -33.96 -6.16 17.51
C SER A 19 -32.84 -7.06 17.00
N GLU A 20 -32.63 -7.16 15.68
CA GLU A 20 -31.24 -7.20 15.18
C GLU A 20 -30.68 -5.77 15.31
N ASP A 21 -30.74 -5.26 16.53
CA ASP A 21 -29.98 -4.11 16.96
C ASP A 21 -28.53 -4.52 16.70
N PHE A 22 -27.89 -3.85 15.74
CA PHE A 22 -26.44 -3.81 15.63
C PHE A 22 -25.95 -3.16 16.93
N GLN A 23 -25.98 -3.92 18.02
CA GLN A 23 -25.32 -3.55 19.24
C GLN A 23 -23.85 -3.57 18.87
N ASP A 24 -23.30 -2.39 18.60
CA ASP A 24 -21.86 -2.19 18.69
C ASP A 24 -21.46 -2.78 20.04
N ASN A 25 -20.81 -3.95 19.97
CA ASN A 25 -20.37 -4.64 21.16
C ASN A 25 -19.33 -3.70 21.80
N PRO A 26 -19.56 -3.18 23.01
CA PRO A 26 -18.62 -2.26 23.65
C PRO A 26 -17.27 -2.93 23.91
N GLU A 27 -17.21 -4.26 23.92
CA GLU A 27 -15.97 -5.02 23.96
C GLU A 27 -15.20 -4.97 22.63
N ASP A 28 -15.89 -4.88 21.49
CA ASP A 28 -15.27 -4.75 20.18
C ASP A 28 -14.69 -3.33 20.00
N GLU A 29 -15.39 -2.29 20.46
CA GLU A 29 -14.87 -0.91 20.44
C GLU A 29 -13.64 -0.75 21.36
N LYS A 30 -13.68 -1.37 22.54
CA LYS A 30 -12.54 -1.39 23.47
C LYS A 30 -11.36 -2.20 22.92
N ALA A 31 -11.61 -3.34 22.28
CA ALA A 31 -10.58 -4.14 21.64
C ALA A 31 -9.96 -3.42 20.44
N PHE A 32 -10.76 -2.65 19.69
CA PHE A 32 -10.27 -1.79 18.61
C PHE A 32 -9.42 -0.66 19.21
N GLN A 33 -9.89 0.02 20.25
CA GLN A 33 -9.13 1.10 20.88
C GLN A 33 -7.82 0.60 21.50
N GLU A 34 -7.80 -0.55 22.18
CA GLU A 34 -6.57 -1.19 22.66
C GLU A 34 -5.62 -1.59 21.50
N PHE A 35 -6.16 -1.99 20.34
CA PHE A 35 -5.36 -2.25 19.14
C PHE A 35 -4.71 -0.96 18.60
N TYR A 36 -5.41 0.17 18.60
CA TYR A 36 -4.88 1.45 18.12
C TYR A 36 -3.94 2.12 19.13
N ASP A 37 -4.22 2.00 20.43
CA ASP A 37 -3.35 2.50 21.51
C ASP A 37 -2.02 1.72 21.59
N GLN A 38 -1.97 0.50 21.03
CA GLN A 38 -0.71 -0.25 20.84
C GLN A 38 0.16 0.31 19.70
N TYR A 39 -0.38 1.13 18.79
CA TYR A 39 0.40 1.87 17.79
C TYR A 39 0.84 3.24 18.33
N ASP A 40 1.22 3.29 19.61
CA ASP A 40 1.85 4.45 20.20
C ASP A 40 3.13 4.79 19.43
N ASP A 41 3.18 6.05 19.05
CA ASP A 41 3.74 6.60 17.83
C ASP A 41 5.23 6.92 18.00
N ASP A 42 6.05 5.88 18.21
CA ASP A 42 7.47 5.95 17.87
C ASP A 42 7.63 5.87 16.33
N LYS A 43 6.94 6.73 15.58
CA LYS A 43 7.31 7.02 14.19
C LYS A 43 8.63 7.76 14.24
N GLU A 44 9.72 7.00 14.34
CA GLU A 44 10.98 7.47 13.78
C GLU A 44 10.69 7.85 12.33
N GLU A 45 10.63 9.16 12.05
CA GLU A 45 10.51 9.69 10.70
C GLU A 45 11.73 9.23 9.90
N LYS A 46 11.60 8.06 9.27
CA LYS A 46 12.67 7.47 8.47
C LYS A 46 12.92 8.41 7.31
N LYS A 47 14.06 9.11 7.36
CA LYS A 47 14.47 10.04 6.31
C LYS A 47 14.36 9.38 4.93
N PRO A 48 13.79 10.06 3.92
CA PRO A 48 13.71 9.54 2.57
C PRO A 48 15.09 9.09 2.06
N ILE A 49 15.16 7.88 1.50
CA ILE A 49 16.42 7.29 1.04
C ILE A 49 16.90 8.01 -0.23
N VAL A 50 18.16 8.41 -0.27
CA VAL A 50 18.83 8.93 -1.48
C VAL A 50 20.02 8.04 -1.82
N TYR A 51 20.01 7.49 -3.03
CA TYR A 51 20.99 6.53 -3.52
C TYR A 51 22.22 7.19 -4.12
N ASP A 52 23.41 6.64 -3.82
CA ASP A 52 24.63 7.02 -4.54
C ASP A 52 24.67 6.35 -5.92
N LEU A 53 24.56 7.14 -6.98
CA LEU A 53 24.58 6.65 -8.36
C LEU A 53 25.92 5.99 -8.73
N LYS A 54 27.03 6.29 -8.02
CA LYS A 54 28.31 5.59 -8.22
C LYS A 54 28.23 4.12 -7.80
N LYS A 55 27.32 3.79 -6.88
CA LYS A 55 27.03 2.42 -6.43
C LYS A 55 25.92 1.74 -7.23
N SER A 56 25.44 2.35 -8.32
CA SER A 56 24.35 1.81 -9.15
C SER A 56 24.56 0.35 -9.57
N LYS A 57 25.80 -0.05 -9.92
CA LYS A 57 26.11 -1.44 -10.28
C LYS A 57 25.93 -2.41 -9.11
N GLU A 58 26.34 -2.03 -7.91
CA GLU A 58 26.17 -2.83 -6.69
C GLU A 58 24.69 -2.92 -6.30
N LEU A 59 23.99 -1.78 -6.36
CA LEU A 59 22.54 -1.70 -6.12
C LEU A 59 21.76 -2.57 -7.10
N PHE A 60 22.12 -2.55 -8.39
CA PHE A 60 21.48 -3.40 -9.39
C PHE A 60 21.77 -4.88 -9.16
N THR A 61 23.00 -5.22 -8.75
CA THR A 61 23.35 -6.60 -8.38
C THR A 61 22.53 -7.09 -7.19
N LYS A 62 22.30 -6.22 -6.19
CA LYS A 62 21.44 -6.52 -5.04
C LYS A 62 19.98 -6.68 -5.49
N TYR A 63 19.48 -5.74 -6.27
CA TYR A 63 18.14 -5.76 -6.86
C TYR A 63 17.82 -7.05 -7.60
N ILE A 64 18.73 -7.52 -8.46
CA ILE A 64 18.57 -8.78 -9.20
C ILE A 64 18.37 -9.94 -8.23
N LYS A 65 19.11 -9.97 -7.13
CA LYS A 65 19.00 -11.03 -6.11
C LYS A 65 17.71 -10.90 -5.29
N ASP A 66 17.43 -9.71 -4.79
CA ASP A 66 16.27 -9.44 -3.93
C ASP A 66 14.95 -9.78 -4.64
N PHE A 67 14.85 -9.46 -5.94
CA PHE A 67 13.65 -9.67 -6.75
C PHE A 67 13.76 -10.87 -7.70
N ASN A 68 14.81 -11.70 -7.55
CA ASN A 68 15.06 -12.88 -8.35
C ASN A 68 14.92 -12.65 -9.88
N LYS A 69 15.46 -11.52 -10.35
CA LYS A 69 15.40 -11.13 -11.76
C LYS A 69 16.31 -12.04 -12.60
N LYS A 70 15.87 -12.31 -13.83
CA LYS A 70 16.61 -13.05 -14.84
C LYS A 70 16.47 -12.31 -16.15
N TYR A 71 17.56 -12.21 -16.89
CA TYR A 71 17.62 -11.55 -18.19
C TYR A 71 18.17 -12.54 -19.21
N ASP A 72 17.52 -12.61 -20.37
CA ASP A 72 17.76 -13.68 -21.33
C ASP A 72 19.08 -13.48 -22.09
N THR A 73 19.47 -12.22 -22.28
CA THR A 73 20.67 -11.86 -23.03
C THR A 73 21.44 -10.74 -22.34
N TYR A 74 22.70 -10.55 -22.75
CA TYR A 74 23.49 -9.42 -22.28
C TYR A 74 22.90 -8.06 -22.70
N GLU A 75 22.27 -7.97 -23.87
CA GLU A 75 21.58 -6.74 -24.32
C GLU A 75 20.35 -6.44 -23.47
N ASP A 76 19.62 -7.48 -23.07
CA ASP A 76 18.48 -7.38 -22.16
C ASP A 76 18.92 -6.90 -20.76
N TYR A 77 19.97 -7.52 -20.19
CA TYR A 77 20.61 -7.06 -18.95
C TYR A 77 21.03 -5.59 -19.02
N LYS A 78 21.66 -5.17 -20.13
CA LYS A 78 22.10 -3.77 -20.30
C LYS A 78 20.92 -2.80 -20.37
N THR A 79 19.83 -3.20 -21.03
CA THR A 79 18.61 -2.40 -21.15
C THR A 79 17.97 -2.19 -19.79
N HIS A 80 17.80 -3.28 -19.02
CA HIS A 80 17.25 -3.21 -17.66
C HIS A 80 18.16 -2.45 -16.70
N TYR A 81 19.49 -2.61 -16.80
CA TYR A 81 20.42 -1.82 -16.00
C TYR A 81 20.30 -0.32 -16.29
N LYS A 82 20.19 0.06 -17.57
CA LYS A 82 20.00 1.46 -17.96
C LYS A 82 18.70 2.02 -17.38
N ASN A 83 17.59 1.30 -17.53
CA ASN A 83 16.31 1.71 -16.95
C ASN A 83 16.38 1.85 -15.42
N PHE A 84 17.05 0.90 -14.75
CA PHE A 84 17.27 0.95 -13.31
C PHE A 84 18.02 2.19 -12.86
N VAL A 85 19.09 2.58 -13.58
CA VAL A 85 19.84 3.81 -13.27
C VAL A 85 18.97 5.06 -13.46
N GLU A 86 18.15 5.12 -14.51
CA GLU A 86 17.23 6.24 -14.71
C GLU A 86 16.15 6.32 -13.60
N ASN A 87 15.61 5.18 -13.19
CA ASN A 87 14.65 5.12 -12.09
C ASN A 87 15.28 5.47 -10.73
N LEU A 88 16.55 5.14 -10.50
CA LEU A 88 17.29 5.61 -9.32
C LEU A 88 17.41 7.14 -9.27
N LYS A 89 17.68 7.79 -10.42
CA LYS A 89 17.70 9.26 -10.50
C LYS A 89 16.33 9.84 -10.16
N TYR A 90 15.27 9.23 -10.67
CA TYR A 90 13.90 9.64 -10.36
C TYR A 90 13.59 9.50 -8.87
N ILE A 91 13.91 8.36 -8.24
CA ILE A 91 13.75 8.13 -6.80
C ILE A 91 14.48 9.23 -6.00
N ASN A 92 15.75 9.49 -6.32
CA ASN A 92 16.54 10.52 -5.65
C ASN A 92 15.90 11.91 -5.79
N SER A 93 15.39 12.25 -6.98
CA SER A 93 14.74 13.52 -7.23
C SER A 93 13.45 13.69 -6.43
N VAL A 94 12.62 12.65 -6.35
CA VAL A 94 11.36 12.66 -5.58
C VAL A 94 11.66 12.78 -4.08
N ASN A 95 12.59 11.98 -3.57
CA ASN A 95 12.92 11.89 -2.15
C ASN A 95 13.66 13.13 -1.63
N SER A 96 14.39 13.84 -2.50
CA SER A 96 15.04 15.11 -2.14
C SER A 96 14.06 16.29 -2.10
N GLY A 97 12.83 16.12 -2.61
CA GLY A 97 11.85 17.18 -2.76
C GLY A 97 11.00 17.51 -1.53
N GLY A 98 11.25 16.88 -0.38
CA GLY A 98 10.52 17.17 0.87
C GLY A 98 9.02 16.85 0.81
N ARG A 99 8.64 15.84 0.03
CA ARG A 99 7.23 15.43 -0.14
C ARG A 99 6.75 14.63 1.08
N SER A 100 5.43 14.55 1.25
CA SER A 100 4.79 13.71 2.28
C SER A 100 4.92 12.20 2.03
N PHE A 101 5.53 11.81 0.91
CA PHE A 101 5.83 10.42 0.56
C PHE A 101 7.25 10.30 0.02
N SER A 102 7.82 9.11 0.16
CA SER A 102 9.08 8.72 -0.47
C SER A 102 8.85 7.51 -1.38
N THR A 103 9.63 7.41 -2.45
CA THR A 103 9.69 6.23 -3.32
C THR A 103 10.95 5.43 -3.01
N ASP A 104 10.93 4.13 -3.28
CA ASP A 104 12.07 3.25 -3.07
C ASP A 104 12.27 2.25 -4.23
N ILE A 105 13.42 1.55 -4.24
CA ILE A 105 13.68 0.43 -5.14
C ILE A 105 12.63 -0.66 -4.88
N ASN A 106 11.97 -1.11 -5.94
CA ASN A 106 10.90 -2.09 -5.89
C ASN A 106 10.96 -3.00 -7.13
N LEU A 107 10.03 -3.95 -7.24
CA LEU A 107 9.99 -4.94 -8.32
C LEU A 107 10.06 -4.34 -9.74
N PHE A 108 9.58 -3.12 -9.94
CA PHE A 108 9.49 -2.45 -11.24
C PHE A 108 10.63 -1.46 -11.50
N SER A 109 11.62 -1.39 -10.62
CA SER A 109 12.70 -0.41 -10.74
C SER A 109 13.56 -0.56 -12.00
N ASP A 110 13.54 -1.69 -12.70
CA ASP A 110 14.25 -1.89 -13.98
C ASP A 110 13.37 -1.75 -15.23
N MET A 111 12.10 -1.35 -15.07
CA MET A 111 11.13 -1.20 -16.16
C MET A 111 10.98 0.26 -16.58
N LYS A 112 10.53 0.50 -17.81
CA LYS A 112 10.04 1.83 -18.19
C LYS A 112 8.59 2.02 -17.77
N ALA A 113 8.17 3.27 -17.63
CA ALA A 113 6.78 3.58 -17.28
C ALA A 113 5.77 3.04 -18.30
N GLU A 114 6.14 3.06 -19.58
CA GLU A 114 5.29 2.57 -20.66
C GLU A 114 5.07 1.05 -20.56
N ASP A 115 6.08 0.32 -20.06
CA ASP A 115 6.05 -1.15 -19.95
C ASP A 115 5.13 -1.63 -18.80
N ILE A 116 4.85 -0.78 -17.82
CA ILE A 116 3.96 -1.06 -16.67
C ILE A 116 2.55 -0.47 -16.84
N GLY A 117 2.21 0.01 -18.04
CA GLY A 117 0.90 0.63 -18.32
C GLY A 117 0.75 2.05 -17.80
N GLY A 118 1.85 2.73 -17.44
CA GLY A 118 1.85 4.13 -17.09
C GLY A 118 1.61 5.00 -18.32
N SER A 119 0.39 5.51 -18.48
CA SER A 119 0.05 6.48 -19.52
C SER A 119 0.93 7.75 -19.42
N ASN A 120 1.24 8.34 -20.57
CA ASN A 120 2.09 9.51 -20.84
C ASN A 120 1.67 10.83 -20.12
N GLU A 121 1.49 10.83 -18.81
CA GLU A 121 1.15 12.02 -18.00
C GLU A 121 2.29 12.45 -17.06
N ARG A 122 3.54 12.14 -17.40
CA ARG A 122 4.69 12.77 -16.75
C ARG A 122 5.21 13.91 -17.65
N LYS A 123 4.43 14.97 -17.75
CA LYS A 123 4.89 16.29 -18.22
C LYS A 123 5.34 17.14 -17.04
#